data_AF-A0A949I0Z2-F1
#
_entry.id   AF-A0A949I0Z2-F1
#
_cell.length_a   1.000
_cell.length_b   1.000
_cell.length_c   1.000
_cell.angle_alpha   90.00
_cell.angle_beta   90.00
_cell.angle_gamma   90.00
#
_symmetry.space_group_name_H-M   'P 1'
#
loop_
_entity.id
_entity.type
_entity.pdbx_description
1 polymer ?
#
loop_
_entity_poly.entity_id
_entity_poly.type
_entity_poly.pdbx_seq_one_letter_code
_entity_poly.pdbx_strand_id
1 'polypeptide(L)'
;LLVAAVKIHSPYAAWLSLPAILFPLGFLADLQFWLADFGLHLDPHAPLNMSVKPFVPQILGVGHVGQFESEALPCSGLILAAIASILIITGLWLQRRAYKPLRDGKKATPQGGQE
;
A
#
# COMPACT_ATOMS: atom_id res chain seq x y z
N LEU A 1 -14.16 0.20 5.52
CA LEU A 1 -13.48 1.44 5.04
C LEU A 1 -13.73 1.70 3.55
N LEU A 2 -13.35 0.80 2.64
CA LEU A 2 -13.55 0.96 1.19
C LEU A 2 -15.01 1.26 0.79
N VAL A 3 -15.97 0.44 1.27
CA VAL A 3 -17.40 0.64 0.96
C VAL A 3 -17.92 1.98 1.48
N ALA A 4 -17.42 2.42 2.64
CA ALA A 4 -17.75 3.73 3.20
C ALA A 4 -17.15 4.87 2.36
N ALA A 5 -15.94 4.70 1.83
CA ALA A 5 -15.32 5.66 0.90
C ALA A 5 -16.16 5.86 -0.38
N VAL A 6 -16.79 4.78 -0.87
CA VAL A 6 -17.65 4.83 -2.06
C VAL A 6 -19.02 5.44 -1.74
N LYS A 7 -19.63 5.08 -0.60
CA LYS A 7 -20.99 5.51 -0.25
C LYS A 7 -21.08 6.95 0.25
N ILE A 8 -20.02 7.48 0.85
CA ILE A 8 -20.02 8.85 1.36
C ILE A 8 -19.56 9.75 0.21
N HIS A 9 -20.47 10.53 -0.40
CA HIS A 9 -20.17 11.44 -1.53
C HIS A 9 -19.34 12.68 -1.17
N SER A 10 -18.56 12.61 -0.08
CA SER A 10 -17.65 13.66 0.37
C SER A 10 -16.26 13.44 -0.24
N PRO A 11 -15.55 14.50 -0.69
CA PRO A 11 -14.17 14.36 -1.14
C PRO A 11 -13.25 13.78 -0.06
N TYR A 12 -13.60 13.98 1.22
CA TYR A 12 -12.88 13.44 2.37
C TYR A 12 -13.07 11.93 2.58
N ALA A 13 -14.11 11.33 2.00
CA ALA A 13 -14.37 9.90 2.13
C ALA A 13 -13.30 9.04 1.46
N ALA A 14 -12.61 9.60 0.45
CA ALA A 14 -11.50 8.93 -0.22
C ALA A 14 -10.27 8.70 0.70
N TRP A 15 -10.17 9.42 1.82
CA TRP A 15 -9.11 9.14 2.80
C TRP A 15 -9.31 7.78 3.47
N LEU A 16 -10.54 7.27 3.57
CA LEU A 16 -10.79 5.95 4.14
C LEU A 16 -10.21 4.81 3.30
N SER A 17 -9.96 5.01 2.00
CA SER A 17 -9.33 3.98 1.16
C SER A 17 -7.81 3.99 1.24
N LEU A 18 -7.18 5.02 1.84
CA LEU A 18 -5.73 5.12 1.89
C LEU A 18 -5.04 3.92 2.53
N PRO A 19 -5.51 3.34 3.65
CA PRO A 19 -4.88 2.15 4.21
C PRO A 19 -4.83 0.99 3.23
N ALA A 20 -5.89 0.77 2.45
CA ALA A 20 -5.94 -0.30 1.46
C ALA A 20 -5.07 -0.01 0.23
N ILE A 21 -4.98 1.26 -0.18
CA ILE A 21 -4.13 1.68 -1.31
C ILE A 21 -2.64 1.56 -0.95
N LEU A 22 -2.27 2.00 0.26
CA LEU A 22 -0.88 2.06 0.71
C LEU A 22 -0.38 0.72 1.24
N PHE A 23 -1.26 -0.23 1.58
CA PHE A 23 -0.92 -1.53 2.14
C PHE A 23 0.24 -2.26 1.43
N PRO A 24 0.27 -2.46 0.10
CA PRO A 24 1.36 -3.20 -0.55
C PRO A 24 2.73 -2.52 -0.36
N LEU A 25 2.77 -1.18 -0.39
CA LEU A 25 4.02 -0.43 -0.17
C LEU A 25 4.40 -0.40 1.31
N GLY A 26 3.42 -0.21 2.19
CA GLY A 26 3.62 -0.23 3.64
C GLY A 26 4.15 -1.57 4.13
N PHE A 27 3.62 -2.67 3.59
CA PHE A 27 4.12 -4.02 3.88
C PHE A 27 5.58 -4.20 3.45
N LEU A 28 5.96 -3.76 2.25
CA LEU A 28 7.35 -3.86 1.80
C LEU A 28 8.30 -3.00 2.63
N ALA A 29 7.87 -1.80 3.03
CA ALA A 29 8.65 -0.91 3.87
C ALA A 29 8.84 -1.47 5.28
N ASP A 30 7.77 -1.99 5.90
CA ASP A 30 7.82 -2.64 7.21
C ASP A 30 8.71 -3.89 7.16
N LEU A 31 8.56 -4.73 6.14
CA LEU A 31 9.42 -5.90 5.93
C LEU A 31 10.90 -5.50 5.77
N GLN A 32 11.20 -4.48 4.96
CA GLN A 32 12.56 -3.98 4.78
C GLN A 32 13.17 -3.48 6.09
N PHE A 33 12.37 -2.78 6.90
CA PHE A 33 12.80 -2.26 8.19
C PHE A 33 13.19 -3.40 9.13
N TRP A 34 12.33 -4.41 9.27
CA TRP A 34 12.61 -5.56 10.14
C TRP A 34 13.77 -6.43 9.64
N LEU A 35 13.90 -6.62 8.32
CA LEU A 35 15.04 -7.35 7.76
C LEU A 35 16.36 -6.60 8.00
N ALA A 36 16.34 -5.27 7.86
CA ALA A 36 17.52 -4.45 8.16
C ALA A 36 17.89 -4.51 9.65
N ASP A 37 16.90 -4.42 10.54
CA ASP A 37 17.13 -4.53 11.98
C ASP A 37 17.72 -5.89 12.36
N PHE A 38 17.11 -6.97 11.87
CA PHE A 38 17.59 -8.34 12.09
C PHE A 38 19.03 -8.54 11.59
N GLY A 39 19.33 -8.03 10.39
CA GLY A 39 20.62 -8.24 9.75
C GLY A 39 21.75 -7.36 10.28
N LEU A 40 21.43 -6.19 10.84
CA LEU A 40 22.39 -5.28 11.48
C LEU A 40 22.60 -5.59 12.97
N HIS A 41 21.60 -6.16 13.65
CA HIS A 41 21.63 -6.48 15.07
C HIS A 41 21.56 -7.99 15.31
N LEU A 42 22.56 -8.72 14.80
CA LEU A 42 22.67 -10.17 15.00
C LEU A 42 22.85 -10.51 16.49
N ASP A 43 22.07 -11.48 16.98
CA ASP A 43 22.16 -11.96 18.36
C ASP A 43 23.56 -12.55 18.67
N PRO A 44 24.24 -12.07 19.73
CA PRO A 44 25.52 -12.61 20.22
C PRO A 44 25.52 -14.11 20.56
N HIS A 45 24.35 -14.73 20.73
CA HIS A 45 24.20 -16.16 21.02
C HIS A 45 23.79 -16.99 19.79
N ALA A 46 23.56 -16.37 18.63
CA ALA A 46 23.17 -17.12 17.43
C ALA A 46 24.33 -17.97 16.88
N PRO A 47 24.11 -19.23 16.46
CA PRO A 47 25.18 -20.16 16.07
C PRO A 47 26.10 -19.68 14.93
N LEU A 48 25.64 -18.74 14.11
CA LEU A 48 26.34 -18.25 12.91
C LEU A 48 26.81 -16.80 13.02
N ASN A 49 26.60 -16.12 14.15
CA ASN A 49 26.90 -14.69 14.29
C ASN A 49 28.39 -14.35 14.14
N MET A 50 29.31 -15.24 14.55
CA MET A 50 30.75 -15.05 14.43
C MET A 50 31.26 -15.34 13.01
N SER A 51 30.43 -15.98 12.17
CA SER A 51 30.78 -16.43 10.82
C SER A 51 30.16 -15.57 9.72
N VAL A 52 29.23 -14.68 10.05
CA VAL A 52 28.48 -13.86 9.09
C VAL A 52 28.58 -12.38 9.49
N LYS A 53 29.03 -11.54 8.55
CA LYS A 53 29.08 -10.08 8.76
C LYS A 53 27.67 -9.49 8.72
N PRO A 54 27.39 -8.38 9.43
CA PRO A 54 26.13 -7.67 9.30
C PRO A 54 25.79 -7.39 7.83
N PHE A 55 24.55 -7.70 7.46
CA PHE A 55 24.06 -7.58 6.08
C PHE A 55 22.58 -7.22 6.11
N VAL A 56 22.06 -6.63 5.03
CA VAL A 56 20.62 -6.36 4.91
C VAL A 56 20.02 -7.35 3.90
N PRO A 57 19.11 -8.25 4.32
CA PRO A 57 18.43 -9.16 3.41
C PRO A 57 17.65 -8.40 2.34
N GLN A 58 17.63 -8.93 1.11
CA GLN A 58 16.83 -8.37 0.04
C GLN A 58 15.34 -8.68 0.25
N ILE A 59 14.48 -7.66 0.20
CA ILE A 59 13.02 -7.84 0.27
C ILE A 59 12.42 -8.50 -0.97
N LEU A 60 13.08 -8.36 -2.12
CA LEU A 60 12.68 -8.93 -3.41
C LEU A 60 13.94 -9.27 -4.21
N GLY A 61 13.93 -10.41 -4.90
CA GLY A 61 15.06 -10.90 -5.66
C GLY A 61 15.89 -11.93 -4.89
N VAL A 62 17.17 -12.04 -5.26
CA VAL A 62 18.08 -13.07 -4.76
C VAL A 62 19.19 -12.42 -3.93
N GLY A 63 19.20 -12.72 -2.64
CA GLY A 63 20.25 -12.33 -1.71
C GLY A 63 21.24 -13.46 -1.43
N HIS A 64 22.45 -13.14 -0.98
CA HIS A 64 23.46 -14.11 -0.57
C HIS A 64 23.94 -13.83 0.85
N VAL A 65 24.02 -14.89 1.66
CA VAL A 65 24.44 -14.83 3.07
C VAL A 65 25.46 -15.93 3.33
N GLY A 66 26.74 -15.55 3.30
CA GLY A 66 27.82 -16.53 3.39
C GLY A 66 27.80 -17.52 2.22
N GLN A 67 27.42 -18.77 2.48
CA GLN A 67 27.29 -19.84 1.48
C GLN A 67 25.83 -20.14 1.10
N PHE A 68 24.87 -19.40 1.65
CA PHE A 68 23.45 -19.60 1.39
C PHE A 68 22.91 -18.54 0.43
N GLU A 69 22.00 -18.99 -0.42
CA GLU A 69 21.20 -18.14 -1.31
C GLU A 69 19.79 -17.99 -0.70
N SER A 70 19.24 -16.78 -0.77
CA SER A 70 17.89 -16.47 -0.30
C SER A 70 17.09 -15.86 -1.45
N GLU A 71 16.04 -16.56 -1.85
CA GLU A 71 15.11 -16.10 -2.88
C GLU A 71 13.87 -15.48 -2.23
N ALA A 72 13.62 -14.20 -2.51
CA ALA A 72 12.46 -13.46 -2.06
C ALA A 72 11.61 -13.06 -3.27
N LEU A 73 10.50 -13.77 -3.49
CA LEU A 73 9.58 -13.50 -4.59
C LEU A 73 8.24 -12.96 -4.07
N PRO A 74 7.60 -12.04 -4.82
CA PRO A 74 6.27 -11.57 -4.46
C PRO A 74 5.26 -12.70 -4.63
N CYS A 75 4.81 -13.27 -3.52
CA CYS A 75 3.77 -14.29 -3.52
C CYS A 75 2.38 -13.69 -3.81
N SER A 76 1.39 -14.59 -3.94
CA SER A 76 0.00 -14.24 -4.26
C SER A 76 -0.58 -13.13 -3.37
N GLY A 77 -0.26 -13.11 -2.07
CA GLY A 77 -0.74 -12.07 -1.15
C GLY A 77 -0.34 -10.66 -1.56
N LEU A 78 0.94 -10.43 -1.87
CA LEU A 78 1.45 -9.12 -2.28
C LEU A 78 0.92 -8.72 -3.67
N ILE A 79 0.84 -9.69 -4.59
CA ILE A 79 0.28 -9.47 -5.93
C ILE A 79 -1.19 -9.06 -5.84
N LEU A 80 -2.00 -9.79 -5.08
CA LEU A 80 -3.42 -9.48 -4.90
C LEU A 80 -3.63 -8.14 -4.20
N ALA A 81 -2.80 -7.80 -3.20
CA ALA A 81 -2.82 -6.48 -2.57
C ALA A 81 -2.50 -5.35 -3.54
N ALA A 82 -1.50 -5.53 -4.41
CA ALA A 82 -1.15 -4.56 -5.44
C ALA A 82 -2.29 -4.37 -6.46
N ILE A 83 -2.89 -5.47 -6.95
CA ILE A 83 -4.05 -5.42 -7.84
C ILE A 83 -5.22 -4.70 -7.17
N ALA A 84 -5.53 -5.02 -5.92
CA ALA A 84 -6.59 -4.36 -5.17
C ALA A 84 -6.34 -2.86 -5.04
N SER A 85 -5.11 -2.43 -4.74
CA SER A 85 -4.73 -1.01 -4.68
C SER A 85 -5.00 -0.29 -6.01
N ILE A 86 -4.59 -0.88 -7.14
CA ILE A 86 -4.83 -0.34 -8.49
C ILE A 86 -6.33 -0.22 -8.79
N LEU A 87 -7.11 -1.27 -8.49
CA LEU A 87 -8.55 -1.28 -8.71
C LEU A 87 -9.28 -0.22 -7.89
N ILE A 88 -8.86 -0.01 -6.63
CA ILE A 88 -9.42 1.03 -5.75
C ILE A 88 -9.13 2.42 -6.31
N ILE A 89 -7.88 2.70 -6.70
CA ILE A 89 -7.50 3.99 -7.31
C ILE A 89 -8.34 4.24 -8.58
N THR A 90 -8.42 3.23 -9.45
CA THR A 90 -9.17 3.32 -10.71
C THR A 90 -10.66 3.56 -10.47
N GLY A 91 -11.26 2.81 -9.54
CA GLY A 91 -12.67 2.96 -9.17
C GLY A 91 -12.99 4.36 -8.64
N LEU A 92 -12.14 4.91 -7.76
CA LEU A 92 -12.32 6.26 -7.23
C LEU A 92 -12.13 7.34 -8.30
N TRP A 93 -11.20 7.15 -9.23
CA TRP A 93 -11.00 8.06 -10.35
C TRP A 93 -12.22 8.09 -11.27
N LEU A 94 -12.74 6.91 -11.66
CA LEU A 94 -13.95 6.79 -12.47
C LEU A 94 -15.18 7.37 -11.76
N GLN A 95 -15.34 7.09 -10.46
CA GLN A 95 -16.42 7.65 -9.65
C GLN A 95 -16.37 9.19 -9.65
N ARG A 96 -15.20 9.79 -9.40
CA ARG A 96 -15.05 11.25 -9.42
C ARG A 96 -15.34 11.84 -10.80
N ARG A 97 -14.89 11.19 -11.88
CA ARG A 97 -15.14 11.61 -13.25
C ARG A 97 -16.64 11.60 -13.59
N ALA A 98 -17.37 10.57 -13.17
CA ALA A 98 -18.81 10.44 -13.41
C ALA A 98 -19.66 11.43 -12.59
N TYR A 99 -19.26 11.72 -11.34
CA TYR A 99 -20.04 12.59 -10.44
C TYR A 99 -19.75 14.09 -10.60
N LYS A 100 -18.60 14.47 -11.17
CA LYS A 100 -18.25 15.88 -11.42
C LYS A 100 -19.33 16.66 -12.19
N PRO A 101 -19.85 16.19 -13.35
CA PRO A 101 -20.88 16.92 -14.10
C PRO A 101 -22.21 17.05 -13.32
N LEU A 102 -22.61 16.04 -12.56
CA LEU A 102 -23.84 16.07 -11.76
C LEU A 102 -23.77 17.08 -10.62
N ARG A 103 -22.60 17.19 -9.97
CA ARG A 103 -22.38 18.17 -8.90
C ARG A 103 -22.36 19.59 -9.43
N ASP A 104 -21.70 19.80 -10.57
CA ASP A 104 -21.56 21.14 -11.16
C ASP A 104 -22.90 21.61 -11.76
N GLY A 105 -23.70 20.72 -12.35
CA GLY A 105 -25.07 21.03 -12.79
C GLY A 105 -26.02 21.41 -11.66
N LYS A 106 -25.91 20.79 -10.49
CA LYS A 106 -26.74 21.13 -9.31
C LYS A 106 -26.40 22.50 -8.69
N LYS A 107 -25.17 22.98 -8.88
CA LYS A 107 -24.74 24.33 -8.46
C LYS A 107 -25.18 25.43 -9.43
N ALA A 108 -25.38 25.08 -10.70
CA ALA A 108 -25.75 26.02 -11.75
C ALA A 108 -27.24 26.41 -11.77
N THR A 109 -28.10 25.72 -11.01
CA THR A 109 -29.48 26.16 -10.74
C THR A 109 -29.45 27.15 -9.57
N PRO A 110 -29.59 28.47 -9.80
CA PRO A 110 -29.70 29.42 -8.71
C PRO A 110 -31.03 29.15 -7.99
N GLN A 111 -31.03 29.17 -6.66
CA GLN A 111 -32.24 29.28 -5.83
C GLN A 111 -32.87 30.68 -5.99
N GLY A 112 -33.33 31.01 -7.20
CA GLY A 112 -33.99 32.26 -7.53
C GLY A 112 -35.27 31.95 -8.28
N GLY A 113 -36.34 31.67 -7.55
CA GLY A 113 -37.63 31.35 -8.16
C GLY A 113 -38.64 30.80 -7.17
N GLN A 114 -38.76 31.38 -5.98
CA GLN A 114 -40.00 31.37 -5.22
C GLN A 114 -40.17 32.74 -4.54
N GLU A 115 -41.14 33.48 -5.11
CA GLU A 115 -41.89 34.64 -4.61
C GLU A 115 -41.21 36.01 -4.55
#